data_AF-A0A6G4X2H5-F1
#
_entry.id   AF-A0A6G4X2H5-F1
#
_cell.length_a   1.000
_cell.length_b   1.000
_cell.length_c   1.000
_cell.angle_alpha   90.00
_cell.angle_beta   90.00
_cell.angle_gamma   90.00
#
_symmetry.space_group_name_H-M   'P 1'
#
loop_
_entity.id
_entity.type
_entity.pdbx_description
1 polymer ?
#
loop_
_entity_poly.entity_id
_entity_poly.type
_entity_poly.pdbx_seq_one_letter_code
_entity_poly.pdbx_strand_id
1 'polypeptide(L)'
;SGERGKRGSLPVGAARAGALLERQLTLSRTRAHSAALQALGSSRFHAVADEVAVLASEVPFRSDTGGTGGTGGTGDTGGAGGAGRAAEDALPVLVSLAEQAQWRLAEAVEALPLSRAGAPYNAEALARSLAVEARQDAAWHHVRALLRVHRYAQEVLAAGGAPGSGDPRLVPASRALDRHRDAAEAAAAASSAAATPRIAPATAYALGVLHADQRHEVEAARFAFGRLWVSTAPVQDQLGPQGRPDRADRAERADRADRAGLTERLDGRASLWTR
;
A
#
# COMPACT_ATOMS: atom_id res chain seq x y z
N SER A 1 -21.00 -13.01 44.45
CA SER A 1 -19.65 -13.62 44.36
C SER A 1 -19.20 -14.08 42.96
N GLY A 2 -20.01 -13.97 41.90
CA GLY A 2 -19.62 -14.48 40.55
C GLY A 2 -18.66 -13.61 39.73
N GLU A 3 -18.55 -12.31 40.04
CA GLU A 3 -17.79 -11.36 39.22
C GLU A 3 -16.27 -11.38 39.47
N ARG A 4 -15.83 -11.79 40.68
CA ARG A 4 -14.41 -12.03 41.00
C ARG A 4 -13.88 -13.31 40.34
N GLY A 5 -14.70 -14.36 40.25
CA GLY A 5 -14.36 -15.60 39.53
C GLY A 5 -14.22 -15.37 38.02
N LYS A 6 -15.11 -14.56 37.42
CA LYS A 6 -15.00 -14.13 36.02
C LYS A 6 -13.71 -13.36 35.74
N ARG A 7 -13.33 -12.42 36.62
CA ARG A 7 -12.07 -11.65 36.50
C ARG A 7 -10.81 -12.52 36.63
N GLY A 8 -10.83 -13.58 37.45
CA GLY A 8 -9.72 -14.55 37.52
C GLY A 8 -9.64 -15.50 36.33
N SER A 9 -10.78 -15.82 35.69
CA SER A 9 -10.80 -16.70 34.51
C SER A 9 -10.30 -16.06 33.22
N LEU A 10 -10.36 -14.73 33.10
CA LEU A 10 -9.88 -13.98 31.93
C LEU A 10 -8.35 -14.06 31.73
N PRO A 11 -7.50 -13.78 32.75
CA PRO A 11 -6.05 -13.92 32.60
C PRO A 11 -5.63 -15.38 32.37
N VAL A 12 -6.33 -16.35 32.98
CA VAL A 12 -6.11 -17.78 32.71
C VAL A 12 -6.51 -18.16 31.28
N GLY A 13 -7.61 -17.59 30.76
CA GLY A 13 -8.06 -17.75 29.38
C GLY A 13 -7.05 -17.22 28.37
N ALA A 14 -6.52 -16.02 28.60
CA ALA A 14 -5.48 -15.40 27.79
C ALA A 14 -4.16 -16.18 27.81
N ALA A 15 -3.70 -16.63 28.99
CA ALA A 15 -2.50 -17.45 29.11
C ALA A 15 -2.64 -18.78 28.34
N ARG A 16 -3.81 -19.44 28.41
CA ARG A 16 -4.08 -20.66 27.65
C ARG A 16 -4.18 -20.41 26.14
N ALA A 17 -4.75 -19.27 25.73
CA ALA A 17 -4.79 -18.87 24.32
C ALA A 17 -3.38 -18.66 23.77
N GLY A 18 -2.52 -17.96 24.52
CA GLY A 18 -1.11 -17.77 24.17
C GLY A 18 -0.38 -19.11 24.05
N ALA A 19 -0.51 -20.01 25.04
CA ALA A 19 0.11 -21.33 24.99
C ALA A 19 -0.38 -22.19 23.80
N LEU A 20 -1.66 -22.09 23.43
CA LEU A 20 -2.22 -22.77 22.27
C LEU A 20 -1.61 -22.25 20.96
N LEU A 21 -1.58 -20.93 20.78
CA LEU A 21 -0.99 -20.30 19.59
C LEU A 21 0.50 -20.59 19.48
N GLU A 22 1.25 -20.46 20.57
CA GLU A 22 2.69 -20.74 20.61
C GLU A 22 2.98 -22.16 20.12
N ARG A 23 2.24 -23.15 20.63
CA ARG A 23 2.37 -24.54 20.20
C ARG A 23 2.06 -24.71 18.71
N GLN A 24 0.96 -24.13 18.24
CA GLN A 24 0.53 -24.26 16.84
C GLN A 24 1.52 -23.59 15.88
N LEU A 25 1.96 -22.37 16.18
CA LEU A 25 2.90 -21.59 15.37
C LEU A 25 4.32 -22.19 15.40
N THR A 26 4.76 -22.74 16.52
CA THR A 26 6.04 -23.46 16.58
C THR A 26 6.03 -24.71 15.71
N LEU A 27 4.93 -25.48 15.73
CA LEU A 27 4.79 -26.66 14.88
C LEU A 27 4.71 -26.28 13.40
N SER A 28 3.95 -25.23 13.04
CA SER A 28 3.89 -24.77 11.64
C SER A 28 5.25 -24.27 11.17
N ARG A 29 5.99 -23.52 12.01
CA ARG A 29 7.36 -23.06 11.74
C ARG A 29 8.32 -24.23 11.51
N THR A 30 8.30 -25.25 12.37
CA THR A 30 9.19 -26.42 12.24
C THR A 30 8.92 -27.19 10.94
N ARG A 31 7.64 -27.35 10.58
CA ARG A 31 7.24 -27.97 9.30
C ARG A 31 7.68 -27.12 8.11
N ALA A 32 7.44 -25.81 8.15
CA ALA A 32 7.85 -24.89 7.10
C ALA A 32 9.37 -24.86 6.92
N HIS A 33 10.13 -24.91 8.01
CA HIS A 33 11.59 -24.99 7.99
C HIS A 33 12.07 -26.27 7.30
N SER A 34 11.53 -27.42 7.69
CA SER A 34 11.88 -28.71 7.09
C SER A 34 11.52 -28.74 5.60
N ALA A 35 10.34 -28.24 5.23
CA ALA A 35 9.89 -28.13 3.84
C ALA A 35 10.79 -27.17 3.02
N ALA A 36 11.24 -26.07 3.61
CA ALA A 36 12.17 -25.13 2.97
C ALA A 36 13.53 -25.79 2.71
N LEU A 37 14.09 -26.52 3.68
CA LEU A 37 15.35 -27.27 3.48
C LEU A 37 15.22 -28.34 2.40
N GLN A 38 14.08 -29.07 2.36
CA GLN A 38 13.80 -30.03 1.30
C GLN A 38 13.67 -29.36 -0.07
N ALA A 39 13.01 -28.20 -0.14
CA ALA A 39 12.89 -27.44 -1.39
C ALA A 39 14.27 -26.95 -1.87
N LEU A 40 15.13 -26.47 -0.97
CA LEU A 40 16.49 -26.02 -1.30
C LEU A 40 17.38 -27.17 -1.81
N GLY A 41 17.18 -28.39 -1.32
CA GLY A 41 17.90 -29.57 -1.82
C GLY A 41 17.28 -30.20 -3.08
N SER A 42 16.21 -29.63 -3.63
CA SER A 42 15.51 -30.19 -4.79
C SER A 42 16.18 -29.82 -6.11
N SER A 43 16.10 -30.71 -7.10
CA SER A 43 16.56 -30.42 -8.47
C SER A 43 15.87 -29.21 -9.09
N ARG A 44 14.62 -28.95 -8.72
CA ARG A 44 13.88 -27.76 -9.17
C ARG A 44 14.50 -26.47 -8.65
N PHE A 45 14.97 -26.45 -7.40
CA PHE A 45 15.66 -25.28 -6.87
C PHE A 45 17.01 -25.09 -7.54
N HIS A 46 17.79 -26.16 -7.71
CA HIS A 46 19.07 -26.10 -8.42
C HIS A 46 18.91 -25.59 -9.86
N ALA A 47 17.91 -26.07 -10.60
CA ALA A 47 17.62 -25.56 -11.94
C ALA A 47 17.36 -24.04 -11.95
N VAL A 48 16.58 -23.53 -10.99
CA VAL A 48 16.35 -22.07 -10.88
C VAL A 48 17.63 -21.34 -10.47
N ALA A 49 18.43 -21.90 -9.56
CA ALA A 49 19.68 -21.29 -9.13
C ALA A 49 20.70 -21.22 -10.27
N ASP A 50 20.77 -22.24 -11.11
CA ASP A 50 21.65 -22.29 -12.28
C ASP A 50 21.23 -21.23 -13.32
N GLU A 51 19.92 -21.10 -13.60
CA GLU A 51 19.40 -20.02 -14.47
C GLU A 51 19.69 -18.62 -13.90
N VAL A 52 19.58 -18.42 -12.59
CA VAL A 52 19.92 -17.15 -11.94
C VAL A 52 21.43 -16.87 -12.01
N ALA A 53 22.27 -17.90 -11.90
CA ALA A 53 23.72 -17.76 -12.05
C ALA A 53 24.10 -17.35 -13.48
N VAL A 54 23.44 -17.91 -14.50
CA VAL A 54 23.61 -17.48 -15.90
C VAL A 54 23.14 -16.04 -16.08
N LEU A 55 22.00 -15.66 -15.50
CA LEU A 55 21.45 -14.30 -15.59
C LEU A 55 22.39 -13.22 -15.01
N ALA A 56 23.25 -13.59 -14.05
CA ALA A 56 24.22 -12.67 -13.46
C ALA A 56 25.34 -12.26 -14.45
N SER A 57 25.64 -13.10 -15.44
CA SER A 57 26.62 -12.81 -16.50
C SER A 57 25.97 -12.42 -17.83
N GLU A 58 24.84 -13.01 -18.16
CA GLU A 58 24.18 -12.88 -19.47
C GLU A 58 22.69 -12.58 -19.28
N VAL A 59 22.29 -11.36 -19.63
CA VAL A 59 20.87 -10.98 -19.65
C VAL A 59 20.33 -11.18 -21.07
N PRO A 60 19.38 -12.11 -21.29
CA PRO A 60 18.83 -12.38 -22.61
C PRO A 60 17.85 -11.27 -23.02
N PHE A 61 18.38 -10.14 -23.46
CA PHE A 61 17.56 -9.12 -24.12
C PHE A 61 17.08 -9.66 -25.46
N ARG A 62 15.80 -9.49 -25.76
CA ARG A 62 15.31 -9.71 -27.12
C ARG A 62 15.98 -8.67 -28.00
N SER A 63 16.85 -9.11 -28.89
CA SER A 63 17.29 -8.28 -30.00
C SER A 63 16.06 -7.95 -30.82
N ASP A 64 15.72 -6.67 -30.96
CA ASP A 64 14.76 -6.21 -31.95
C ASP A 64 15.34 -6.46 -33.35
N THR A 65 15.30 -7.71 -33.81
CA THR A 65 15.46 -8.07 -35.22
C THR A 65 14.15 -7.75 -35.94
N GLY A 66 13.83 -6.45 -36.00
CA GLY A 66 12.78 -5.86 -36.83
C GLY A 66 13.33 -5.01 -37.98
N GLY A 67 14.65 -4.96 -38.16
CA GLY A 67 15.30 -4.36 -39.33
C GLY A 67 15.56 -5.38 -40.42
N THR A 68 14.52 -5.81 -41.13
CA THR A 68 14.70 -6.51 -42.41
C THR A 68 15.38 -5.58 -43.42
N GLY A 69 16.61 -5.93 -43.80
CA GLY A 69 17.19 -5.55 -45.09
C GLY A 69 18.22 -4.42 -45.07
N GLY A 70 19.41 -4.68 -44.51
CA GLY A 70 20.61 -3.87 -44.73
C GLY A 70 21.82 -4.78 -44.91
N THR A 71 22.17 -5.08 -46.16
CA THR A 71 23.29 -5.94 -46.55
C THR A 71 24.64 -5.37 -46.15
N GLY A 72 25.49 -6.21 -45.57
CA GLY A 72 26.96 -6.11 -45.68
C GLY A 72 27.68 -5.58 -44.43
N GLY A 73 28.55 -6.41 -43.87
CA GLY A 73 29.51 -5.97 -42.86
C GLY A 73 30.07 -7.10 -42.02
N THR A 74 31.00 -7.88 -42.57
CA THR A 74 31.95 -8.67 -41.78
C THR A 74 32.79 -7.71 -40.93
N GLY A 75 32.49 -7.60 -39.64
CA GLY A 75 33.20 -6.73 -38.72
C GLY A 75 33.18 -7.32 -37.31
N ASP A 76 34.22 -8.09 -37.02
CA ASP A 76 34.71 -8.36 -35.67
C ASP A 76 34.63 -7.08 -34.81
N THR A 77 33.73 -7.08 -33.82
CA THR A 77 33.72 -6.08 -32.75
C THR A 77 33.42 -6.76 -31.41
N GLY A 78 34.39 -6.65 -30.50
CA GLY A 78 34.43 -7.29 -29.19
C GLY A 78 33.15 -7.15 -28.35
N GLY A 79 32.71 -8.30 -27.83
CA GLY A 79 31.48 -8.52 -27.07
C GLY A 79 31.36 -7.83 -25.71
N ALA A 80 32.23 -6.88 -25.35
CA ALA A 80 32.08 -6.10 -24.12
C ALA A 80 31.28 -4.79 -24.32
N GLY A 81 31.20 -4.28 -25.57
CA GLY A 81 30.52 -3.01 -25.89
C GLY A 81 29.04 -3.13 -26.29
N GLY A 82 28.54 -4.36 -26.47
CA GLY A 82 27.16 -4.64 -26.90
C GLY A 82 26.15 -4.66 -25.76
N ALA A 83 26.54 -5.14 -24.57
CA ALA A 83 25.66 -5.18 -23.40
C ALA A 83 25.25 -3.79 -22.91
N GLY A 84 26.17 -2.80 -22.98
CA GLY A 84 25.88 -1.42 -22.63
C GLY A 84 24.90 -0.74 -23.59
N ARG A 85 25.03 -0.99 -24.90
CA ARG A 85 24.13 -0.44 -25.93
C ARG A 85 22.76 -1.12 -25.93
N ALA A 86 22.71 -2.44 -25.74
CA ALA A 86 21.46 -3.15 -25.54
C ALA A 86 20.71 -2.67 -24.29
N ALA A 87 21.42 -2.28 -23.23
CA ALA A 87 20.81 -1.68 -22.04
C ALA A 87 20.27 -0.25 -22.30
N GLU A 88 20.99 0.57 -23.08
CA GLU A 88 20.52 1.89 -23.51
C GLU A 88 19.27 1.80 -24.41
N ASP A 89 19.26 0.86 -25.36
CA ASP A 89 18.12 0.61 -26.26
C ASP A 89 16.92 -0.01 -25.53
N ALA A 90 17.15 -0.72 -24.42
CA ALA A 90 16.09 -1.29 -23.59
C ALA A 90 15.40 -0.27 -22.67
N LEU A 91 16.02 0.89 -22.40
CA LEU A 91 15.49 1.88 -21.46
C LEU A 91 14.07 2.36 -21.83
N PRO A 92 13.74 2.71 -23.08
CA PRO A 92 12.38 3.08 -23.46
C PRO A 92 11.34 1.97 -23.23
N VAL A 93 11.72 0.71 -23.47
CA VAL A 93 10.86 -0.46 -23.21
C VAL A 93 10.63 -0.64 -21.71
N LEU A 94 11.68 -0.50 -20.90
CA LEU A 94 11.59 -0.55 -19.44
C LEU A 94 10.71 0.57 -18.88
N VAL A 95 10.80 1.78 -19.43
CA VAL A 95 9.92 2.90 -19.06
C VAL A 95 8.46 2.55 -19.35
N SER A 96 8.15 2.05 -20.55
CA SER A 96 6.78 1.62 -20.89
C SER A 96 6.25 0.50 -19.98
N LEU A 97 7.10 -0.46 -19.61
CA LEU A 97 6.72 -1.53 -18.68
C LEU A 97 6.50 -1.01 -17.25
N ALA A 98 7.30 -0.04 -16.81
CA ALA A 98 7.12 0.60 -15.51
C ALA A 98 5.83 1.43 -15.45
N GLU A 99 5.50 2.15 -16.53
CA GLU A 99 4.22 2.81 -16.70
C GLU A 99 3.08 1.79 -16.63
N GLN A 100 3.14 0.69 -17.39
CA GLN A 100 2.12 -0.37 -17.31
C GLN A 100 1.93 -0.91 -15.89
N ALA A 101 3.01 -1.07 -15.12
CA ALA A 101 2.93 -1.47 -13.71
C ALA A 101 2.25 -0.40 -12.84
N GLN A 102 2.51 0.88 -13.10
CA GLN A 102 1.84 2.01 -12.44
C GLN A 102 0.34 2.06 -12.79
N TRP A 103 -0.04 1.88 -14.05
CA TRP A 103 -1.43 1.86 -14.49
C TRP A 103 -2.22 0.72 -13.83
N ARG A 104 -1.66 -0.51 -13.81
CA ARG A 104 -2.27 -1.65 -13.12
C ARG A 104 -2.43 -1.39 -11.61
N LEU A 105 -1.44 -0.74 -10.99
CA LEU A 105 -1.52 -0.35 -9.59
C LEU A 105 -2.63 0.67 -9.36
N ALA A 106 -2.72 1.71 -10.19
CA ALA A 106 -3.76 2.74 -10.08
C ALA A 106 -5.16 2.15 -10.23
N GLU A 107 -5.38 1.31 -11.25
CA GLU A 107 -6.64 0.60 -11.49
C GLU A 107 -7.03 -0.27 -10.30
N ALA A 108 -6.08 -1.06 -9.77
CA ALA A 108 -6.34 -1.91 -8.62
C ALA A 108 -6.65 -1.12 -7.34
N VAL A 109 -6.01 0.04 -7.15
CA VAL A 109 -6.31 0.94 -6.01
C VAL A 109 -7.67 1.59 -6.16
N GLU A 110 -8.07 2.01 -7.36
CA GLU A 110 -9.41 2.55 -7.63
C GLU A 110 -10.52 1.52 -7.39
N ALA A 111 -10.24 0.24 -7.63
CA ALA A 111 -11.17 -0.85 -7.36
C ALA A 111 -11.29 -1.23 -5.87
N LEU A 112 -10.48 -0.66 -4.97
CA LEU A 112 -10.53 -1.00 -3.55
C LEU A 112 -11.85 -0.55 -2.90
N PRO A 113 -12.47 -1.39 -2.05
CA PRO A 113 -13.70 -1.05 -1.35
C PRO A 113 -13.38 -0.12 -0.16
N LEU A 114 -13.07 1.15 -0.43
CA LEU A 114 -12.71 2.11 0.62
C LEU A 114 -13.89 2.56 1.49
N SER A 115 -15.14 2.24 1.11
CA SER A 115 -16.33 2.64 1.84
C SER A 115 -17.48 1.65 1.61
N ARG A 116 -17.70 0.69 2.53
CA ARG A 116 -19.03 0.09 2.80
C ARG A 116 -18.96 -0.87 3.99
N ALA A 117 -19.48 -0.44 5.13
CA ALA A 117 -19.80 -1.29 6.27
C ALA A 117 -21.32 -1.24 6.51
N GLY A 118 -21.94 -2.40 6.68
CA GLY A 118 -23.34 -2.51 7.08
C GLY A 118 -23.98 -3.83 6.71
N ALA A 119 -23.65 -4.92 7.43
CA ALA A 119 -24.46 -6.13 7.40
C ALA A 119 -24.60 -6.74 8.81
N PRO A 120 -25.81 -7.18 9.21
CA PRO A 120 -26.14 -7.59 10.57
C PRO A 120 -25.66 -9.01 10.94
N TYR A 121 -25.47 -9.20 12.25
CA TYR A 121 -24.81 -10.34 12.90
C TYR A 121 -25.77 -11.52 13.12
N ASN A 122 -25.66 -12.57 12.29
CA ASN A 122 -26.15 -13.93 12.58
C ASN A 122 -25.03 -14.93 12.23
N ALA A 123 -25.02 -16.17 12.75
CA ALA A 123 -23.86 -17.07 12.61
C ALA A 123 -23.53 -17.43 11.15
N GLU A 124 -24.53 -17.53 10.27
CA GLU A 124 -24.33 -17.68 8.82
C GLU A 124 -23.88 -16.38 8.15
N ALA A 125 -24.30 -15.22 8.68
CA ALA A 125 -23.81 -13.92 8.29
C ALA A 125 -22.40 -13.68 8.81
N LEU A 126 -21.96 -14.34 9.90
CA LEU A 126 -20.57 -14.35 10.35
C LEU A 126 -19.70 -15.19 9.40
N ALA A 127 -20.15 -16.40 9.03
CA ALA A 127 -19.43 -17.20 8.03
C ALA A 127 -19.37 -16.47 6.66
N ARG A 128 -20.48 -15.85 6.23
CA ARG A 128 -20.50 -14.98 5.04
C ARG A 128 -19.66 -13.71 5.24
N SER A 129 -19.61 -13.14 6.44
CA SER A 129 -18.76 -11.99 6.80
C SER A 129 -17.30 -12.35 6.65
N LEU A 130 -16.86 -13.48 7.21
CA LEU A 130 -15.49 -13.97 7.09
C LEU A 130 -15.08 -14.23 5.62
N ALA A 131 -15.99 -14.75 4.80
CA ALA A 131 -15.73 -14.92 3.36
C ALA A 131 -15.64 -13.58 2.62
N VAL A 132 -16.48 -12.59 2.99
CA VAL A 132 -16.40 -11.23 2.46
C VAL A 132 -15.12 -10.53 2.91
N GLU A 133 -14.74 -10.68 4.17
CA GLU A 133 -13.48 -10.18 4.75
C GLU A 133 -12.28 -10.77 4.02
N ALA A 134 -12.23 -12.09 3.82
CA ALA A 134 -11.15 -12.74 3.07
C ALA A 134 -11.03 -12.21 1.63
N ARG A 135 -12.16 -11.95 0.96
CA ARG A 135 -12.17 -11.35 -0.38
C ARG A 135 -11.67 -9.90 -0.38
N GLN A 136 -12.04 -9.11 0.62
CA GLN A 136 -11.50 -7.75 0.79
C GLN A 136 -10.00 -7.81 1.04
N ASP A 137 -9.55 -8.64 1.98
CA ASP A 137 -8.14 -8.82 2.32
C ASP A 137 -7.33 -9.25 1.08
N ALA A 138 -7.87 -10.14 0.23
CA ALA A 138 -7.26 -10.54 -1.03
C ALA A 138 -7.07 -9.39 -2.01
N ALA A 139 -8.04 -8.47 -2.14
CA ALA A 139 -7.89 -7.28 -2.98
C ALA A 139 -6.76 -6.37 -2.47
N TRP A 140 -6.66 -6.18 -1.16
CA TRP A 140 -5.56 -5.44 -0.53
C TRP A 140 -4.20 -6.14 -0.70
N HIS A 141 -4.14 -7.47 -0.64
CA HIS A 141 -2.91 -8.23 -0.93
C HIS A 141 -2.50 -8.12 -2.41
N HIS A 142 -3.46 -8.05 -3.32
CA HIS A 142 -3.19 -7.84 -4.74
C HIS A 142 -2.56 -6.46 -4.99
N VAL A 143 -3.12 -5.39 -4.41
CA VAL A 143 -2.54 -4.05 -4.45
C VAL A 143 -1.13 -4.02 -3.86
N ARG A 144 -0.88 -4.75 -2.77
CA ARG A 144 0.47 -4.90 -2.20
C ARG A 144 1.46 -5.53 -3.17
N ALA A 145 1.06 -6.59 -3.88
CA ALA A 145 1.90 -7.23 -4.88
C ALA A 145 2.24 -6.26 -6.02
N LEU A 146 1.24 -5.54 -6.54
CA LEU A 146 1.42 -4.54 -7.58
C LEU A 146 2.31 -3.38 -7.14
N LEU A 147 2.15 -2.90 -5.90
CA LEU A 147 2.99 -1.84 -5.34
C LEU A 147 4.46 -2.26 -5.25
N ARG A 148 4.73 -3.52 -4.87
CA ARG A 148 6.09 -4.06 -4.85
C ARG A 148 6.69 -4.14 -6.25
N VAL A 149 5.92 -4.61 -7.24
CA VAL A 149 6.35 -4.65 -8.65
C VAL A 149 6.65 -3.24 -9.16
N HIS A 150 5.77 -2.27 -8.90
CA HIS A 150 6.01 -0.88 -9.27
C HIS A 150 7.28 -0.32 -8.61
N ARG A 151 7.49 -0.58 -7.31
CA ARG A 151 8.73 -0.17 -6.63
C ARG A 151 9.98 -0.80 -7.26
N TYR A 152 9.95 -2.10 -7.55
CA TYR A 152 11.08 -2.78 -8.21
C TYR A 152 11.32 -2.23 -9.62
N ALA A 153 10.26 -1.88 -10.37
CA ALA A 153 10.41 -1.23 -11.67
C ALA A 153 11.10 0.13 -11.55
N GLN A 154 10.76 0.94 -10.54
CA GLN A 154 11.43 2.22 -10.27
C GLN A 154 12.89 2.02 -9.84
N GLU A 155 13.19 1.00 -9.03
CA GLU A 155 14.57 0.65 -8.63
C GLU A 155 15.43 0.27 -9.86
N VAL A 156 14.87 -0.50 -10.81
CA VAL A 156 15.53 -0.86 -12.07
C VAL A 156 15.76 0.36 -12.97
N LEU A 157 14.76 1.24 -13.11
CA LEU A 157 14.90 2.48 -13.89
C LEU A 157 15.93 3.43 -13.30
N ALA A 158 15.94 3.58 -11.97
CA ALA A 158 16.93 4.40 -11.28
C ALA A 158 18.35 3.86 -11.46
N ALA A 159 18.53 2.54 -11.44
CA ALA A 159 19.81 1.90 -11.74
C ALA A 159 20.24 2.10 -13.21
N GLY A 160 19.28 2.19 -14.13
CA GLY A 160 19.49 2.45 -15.57
C GLY A 160 19.75 3.92 -15.93
N GLY A 161 19.93 4.81 -14.95
CA GLY A 161 20.25 6.22 -15.19
C GLY A 161 19.04 7.12 -15.49
N ALA A 162 17.81 6.61 -15.36
CA ALA A 162 16.63 7.47 -15.45
C ALA A 162 16.61 8.43 -14.24
N PRO A 163 16.46 9.75 -14.46
CA PRO A 163 16.34 10.71 -13.37
C PRO A 163 14.97 10.56 -12.70
N GLY A 164 14.87 9.64 -11.75
CA GLY A 164 13.69 9.41 -10.95
C GLY A 164 14.01 9.56 -9.47
N SER A 165 13.71 10.72 -8.89
CA SER A 165 13.52 10.80 -7.45
C SER A 165 12.29 9.94 -7.12
N GLY A 166 12.53 8.68 -6.73
CA GLY A 166 11.46 7.73 -6.46
C GLY A 166 10.40 8.33 -5.55
N ASP A 167 9.13 8.09 -5.88
CA ASP A 167 8.01 8.66 -5.16
C ASP A 167 8.10 8.31 -3.66
N PRO A 168 8.29 9.32 -2.77
CA PRO A 168 8.59 9.08 -1.37
C PRO A 168 7.43 8.40 -0.63
N ARG A 169 6.22 8.37 -1.22
CA ARG A 169 5.07 7.68 -0.62
C ARG A 169 5.11 6.16 -0.76
N LEU A 170 5.91 5.61 -1.69
CA LEU A 170 5.92 4.18 -1.97
C LEU A 170 6.39 3.33 -0.78
N VAL A 171 7.44 3.77 -0.09
CA VAL A 171 7.98 3.08 1.09
C VAL A 171 6.98 3.07 2.26
N PRO A 172 6.42 4.20 2.72
CA PRO A 172 5.43 4.19 3.79
C PRO A 172 4.13 3.49 3.39
N ALA A 173 3.70 3.58 2.12
CA ALA A 173 2.54 2.84 1.62
C ALA A 173 2.78 1.32 1.64
N SER A 174 3.96 0.85 1.22
CA SER A 174 4.36 -0.56 1.31
C SER A 174 4.31 -1.04 2.75
N ARG A 175 4.87 -0.26 3.69
CA ARG A 175 4.85 -0.60 5.12
C ARG A 175 3.43 -0.67 5.69
N ALA A 176 2.51 0.20 5.23
CA ALA A 176 1.11 0.11 5.62
C ALA A 176 0.46 -1.19 5.11
N LEU A 177 0.71 -1.57 3.86
CA LEU A 177 0.20 -2.81 3.29
C LEU A 177 0.84 -4.08 3.89
N ASP A 178 2.10 -4.03 4.30
CA ASP A 178 2.75 -5.10 5.05
C ASP A 178 2.07 -5.29 6.42
N ARG A 179 1.81 -4.20 7.16
CA ARG A 179 1.03 -4.25 8.41
C ARG A 179 -0.38 -4.80 8.22
N HIS A 180 -1.08 -4.38 7.17
CA HIS A 180 -2.38 -4.96 6.80
C HIS A 180 -2.27 -6.49 6.64
N ARG A 181 -1.25 -6.97 5.90
CA ARG A 181 -1.06 -8.40 5.66
C ARG A 181 -0.76 -9.16 6.94
N ASP A 182 0.13 -8.65 7.78
CA ASP A 182 0.50 -9.33 9.02
C ASP A 182 -0.68 -9.38 10.00
N ALA A 183 -1.45 -8.29 10.11
CA ALA A 183 -2.66 -8.24 10.94
C ALA A 183 -3.76 -9.18 10.40
N ALA A 184 -3.98 -9.23 9.08
CA ALA A 184 -4.96 -10.15 8.47
C ALA A 184 -4.58 -11.62 8.72
N GLU A 185 -3.30 -11.99 8.58
CA GLU A 185 -2.82 -13.34 8.88
C GLU A 185 -2.92 -13.68 10.37
N ALA A 186 -2.61 -12.72 11.26
CA ALA A 186 -2.77 -12.90 12.69
C ALA A 186 -4.25 -13.10 13.08
N ALA A 187 -5.17 -12.32 12.49
CA ALA A 187 -6.61 -12.48 12.67
C ALA A 187 -7.11 -13.85 12.20
N ALA A 188 -6.61 -14.33 11.06
CA ALA A 188 -6.93 -15.66 10.54
C ALA A 188 -6.38 -16.78 11.43
N ALA A 189 -5.15 -16.65 11.95
CA ALA A 189 -4.56 -17.59 12.89
C ALA A 189 -5.35 -17.66 14.21
N ALA A 190 -5.77 -16.52 14.76
CA ALA A 190 -6.60 -16.46 15.96
C ALA A 190 -7.98 -17.13 15.74
N SER A 191 -8.62 -16.88 14.60
CA SER A 191 -9.89 -17.50 14.22
C SER A 191 -9.76 -19.02 14.04
N SER A 192 -8.72 -19.47 13.35
CA SER A 192 -8.43 -20.91 13.19
C SER A 192 -8.15 -21.59 14.53
N ALA A 193 -7.39 -20.94 15.43
CA ALA A 193 -7.15 -21.45 16.78
C ALA A 193 -8.45 -21.53 17.59
N ALA A 194 -9.36 -20.55 17.46
CA ALA A 194 -10.66 -20.55 18.13
C ALA A 194 -11.60 -21.66 17.62
N ALA A 195 -11.42 -22.13 16.39
CA ALA A 195 -12.15 -23.28 15.82
C ALA A 195 -11.63 -24.65 16.33
N THR A 196 -10.58 -24.68 17.17
CA THR A 196 -10.04 -25.93 17.72
C THR A 196 -11.07 -26.63 18.61
N PRO A 197 -11.34 -27.94 18.41
CA PRO A 197 -12.27 -28.68 19.26
C PRO A 197 -11.86 -28.67 20.74
N ARG A 198 -12.85 -28.63 21.64
CA ARG A 198 -12.69 -28.79 23.10
C ARG A 198 -11.83 -27.72 23.80
N ILE A 199 -11.74 -26.50 23.26
CA ILE A 199 -11.14 -25.38 23.98
C ILE A 199 -12.08 -24.84 25.07
N ALA A 200 -11.52 -24.30 26.15
CA ALA A 200 -12.32 -23.70 27.22
C ALA A 200 -12.99 -22.39 26.74
N PRO A 201 -14.21 -22.05 27.21
CA PRO A 201 -14.90 -20.81 26.81
C PRO A 201 -14.10 -19.53 27.05
N ALA A 202 -13.35 -19.45 28.16
CA ALA A 202 -12.48 -18.30 28.45
C ALA A 202 -11.33 -18.15 27.45
N THR A 203 -10.81 -19.27 26.91
CA THR A 203 -9.78 -19.28 25.87
C THR A 203 -10.36 -18.86 24.53
N ALA A 204 -11.55 -19.37 24.17
CA ALA A 204 -12.26 -18.95 22.96
C ALA A 204 -12.57 -17.44 22.98
N TYR A 205 -13.00 -16.90 24.12
CA TYR A 205 -13.23 -15.46 24.30
C TYR A 205 -11.94 -14.64 24.09
N ALA A 206 -10.82 -15.06 24.69
CA ALA A 206 -9.54 -14.38 24.52
C ALA A 206 -9.07 -14.37 23.06
N LEU A 207 -9.24 -15.48 22.34
CA LEU A 207 -8.95 -15.57 20.90
C LEU A 207 -9.88 -14.70 20.05
N GLY A 208 -11.16 -14.59 20.44
CA GLY A 208 -12.11 -13.68 19.79
C GLY A 208 -11.74 -12.20 19.98
N VAL A 209 -11.29 -11.80 21.17
CA VAL A 209 -10.78 -10.45 21.45
C VAL A 209 -9.53 -10.17 20.62
N LEU A 210 -8.58 -11.11 20.57
CA LEU A 210 -7.37 -10.99 19.75
C LEU A 210 -7.73 -10.87 18.26
N HIS A 211 -8.65 -11.69 17.76
CA HIS A 211 -9.12 -11.58 16.38
C HIS A 211 -9.70 -10.19 16.08
N ALA A 212 -10.57 -9.66 16.95
CA ALA A 212 -11.16 -8.33 16.79
C ALA A 212 -10.11 -7.22 16.80
N ASP A 213 -9.13 -7.29 17.70
CA ASP A 213 -7.99 -6.37 17.76
C ASP A 213 -7.19 -6.36 16.44
N GLN A 214 -6.89 -7.53 15.90
CA GLN A 214 -6.20 -7.64 14.62
C GLN A 214 -7.06 -7.15 13.44
N ARG A 215 -8.39 -7.28 13.49
CA ARG A 215 -9.28 -6.66 12.49
C ARG A 215 -9.25 -5.13 12.58
N HIS A 216 -9.13 -4.55 13.78
CA HIS A 216 -8.94 -3.10 13.91
C HIS A 216 -7.60 -2.64 13.35
N GLU A 217 -6.51 -3.39 13.55
CA GLU A 217 -5.21 -3.10 12.93
C GLU A 217 -5.26 -3.19 11.40
N VAL A 218 -6.03 -4.14 10.84
CA VAL A 218 -6.31 -4.20 9.40
C VAL A 218 -6.96 -2.90 8.92
N GLU A 219 -8.02 -2.43 9.58
CA GLU A 219 -8.69 -1.18 9.20
C GLU A 219 -7.79 0.06 9.42
N ALA A 220 -7.00 0.09 10.49
CA ALA A 220 -6.03 1.14 10.74
C ALA A 220 -4.95 1.21 9.64
N ALA A 221 -4.49 0.05 9.16
CA ALA A 221 -3.56 -0.03 8.04
C ALA A 221 -4.17 0.43 6.72
N ARG A 222 -5.44 0.08 6.44
CA ARG A 222 -6.20 0.57 5.27
C ARG A 222 -6.34 2.09 5.30
N PHE A 223 -6.70 2.63 6.46
CA PHE A 223 -6.80 4.07 6.67
C PHE A 223 -5.46 4.79 6.50
N ALA A 224 -4.37 4.23 7.05
CA ALA A 224 -3.03 4.77 6.90
C ALA A 224 -2.57 4.79 5.42
N PHE A 225 -2.82 3.70 4.67
CA PHE A 225 -2.57 3.65 3.24
C PHE A 225 -3.40 4.70 2.48
N GLY A 226 -4.71 4.77 2.74
CA GLY A 226 -5.59 5.76 2.10
C GLY A 226 -5.13 7.19 2.32
N ARG A 227 -4.70 7.54 3.55
CA ARG A 227 -4.12 8.86 3.83
C ARG A 227 -2.86 9.11 3.01
N LEU A 228 -1.91 8.17 2.99
CA LEU A 228 -0.66 8.34 2.23
C LEU A 228 -0.91 8.48 0.72
N TRP A 229 -1.93 7.80 0.20
CA TRP A 229 -2.25 7.80 -1.23
C TRP A 229 -3.00 9.07 -1.66
N VAL A 230 -3.95 9.55 -0.85
CA VAL A 230 -4.75 10.76 -1.12
C VAL A 230 -4.00 12.06 -0.84
N SER A 231 -3.13 12.10 0.18
CA SER A 231 -2.40 13.33 0.59
C SER A 231 -1.44 13.89 -0.46
N THR A 232 -1.27 13.18 -1.58
CA THR A 232 -0.37 13.53 -2.68
C THR A 232 -1.09 13.71 -4.01
N ALA A 233 -2.43 13.66 -4.06
CA ALA A 233 -3.14 14.25 -5.20
C ALA A 233 -2.71 15.73 -5.23
N PRO A 234 -1.99 16.16 -6.27
CA PRO A 234 -1.21 17.38 -6.17
C PRO A 234 -2.14 18.57 -5.97
N VAL A 235 -1.75 19.43 -5.03
CA VAL A 235 -1.99 20.88 -5.13
C VAL A 235 -1.26 21.32 -6.41
N GLN A 236 -1.88 21.05 -7.57
CA GLN A 236 -1.43 21.44 -8.91
C GLN A 236 -2.39 22.45 -9.54
N ASP A 237 -3.11 23.21 -8.71
CA ASP A 237 -3.96 24.32 -9.15
C ASP A 237 -3.54 25.68 -8.55
N GLN A 238 -2.31 25.79 -8.03
CA GLN A 238 -1.87 27.06 -7.41
C GLN A 238 -0.55 27.65 -7.87
N LEU A 239 0.23 27.04 -8.78
CA LEU A 239 1.38 27.75 -9.35
C LEU A 239 1.62 27.48 -10.84
N GLY A 240 1.05 28.37 -11.66
CA GLY A 240 1.71 29.01 -12.81
C GLY A 240 0.90 29.02 -14.12
N PRO A 241 1.19 29.91 -15.10
CA PRO A 241 1.64 31.30 -15.00
C PRO A 241 0.82 32.28 -15.91
N GLN A 242 0.94 33.60 -15.67
CA GLN A 242 0.47 34.75 -16.48
C GLN A 242 -1.02 35.15 -16.31
N GLY A 243 -1.35 36.19 -15.55
CA GLY A 243 -1.50 37.59 -16.02
C GLY A 243 -2.98 37.84 -16.38
N ARG A 244 -3.77 38.75 -15.79
CA ARG A 244 -3.55 40.15 -15.39
C ARG A 244 -4.82 40.63 -14.60
N PRO A 245 -5.02 41.94 -14.37
CA PRO A 245 -5.14 42.63 -13.07
C PRO A 245 -6.59 42.73 -12.53
N ASP A 246 -6.79 42.98 -11.21
CA ASP A 246 -7.89 43.83 -10.65
C ASP A 246 -8.12 43.76 -9.12
N ARG A 247 -7.08 43.50 -8.32
CA ARG A 247 -7.22 43.60 -6.85
C ARG A 247 -6.77 44.94 -6.27
N ALA A 248 -5.89 45.69 -6.96
CA ALA A 248 -5.54 47.05 -6.56
C ALA A 248 -6.72 48.02 -6.75
N ASP A 249 -7.43 47.92 -7.88
CA ASP A 249 -8.59 48.77 -8.20
C ASP A 249 -9.83 48.53 -7.32
N ARG A 250 -9.95 47.33 -6.71
CA ARG A 250 -11.06 47.02 -5.80
C ARG A 250 -10.79 47.49 -4.37
N ALA A 251 -9.54 47.46 -3.92
CA ALA A 251 -9.14 48.00 -2.63
C ALA A 251 -9.21 49.53 -2.62
N GLU A 252 -8.80 50.20 -3.72
CA GLU A 252 -8.85 51.67 -3.81
C GLU A 252 -10.28 52.22 -3.97
N ARG A 253 -11.21 51.46 -4.58
CA ARG A 253 -12.64 51.81 -4.64
C ARG A 253 -13.36 51.60 -3.31
N ALA A 254 -12.98 50.59 -2.52
CA ALA A 254 -13.52 50.38 -1.19
C ALA A 254 -13.07 51.47 -0.21
N ASP A 255 -11.78 51.86 -0.26
CA ASP A 255 -11.22 52.89 0.64
C ASP A 255 -11.73 54.31 0.31
N ARG A 256 -12.09 54.56 -0.96
CA ARG A 256 -12.73 55.82 -1.39
C ARG A 256 -14.22 55.89 -1.01
N ALA A 257 -14.91 54.74 -0.92
CA ALA A 257 -16.30 54.68 -0.47
C ALA A 257 -16.43 54.86 1.06
N ASP A 258 -15.51 54.31 1.84
CA ASP A 258 -15.49 54.48 3.30
C ASP A 258 -15.14 55.90 3.74
N ARG A 259 -14.27 56.60 3.00
CA ARG A 259 -13.98 58.02 3.25
C ARG A 259 -15.15 58.96 2.93
N ALA A 260 -16.00 58.63 1.97
CA ALA A 260 -17.21 59.41 1.67
C ALA A 260 -18.34 59.17 2.70
N GLY A 261 -18.45 57.94 3.24
CA GLY A 261 -19.45 57.61 4.26
C GLY A 261 -19.15 58.12 5.68
N LEU A 262 -17.87 58.39 6.00
CA LEU A 262 -17.46 58.94 7.30
C LEU A 262 -17.70 60.44 7.45
N THR A 263 -17.70 61.22 6.36
CA THR A 263 -18.04 62.65 6.40
C THR A 263 -19.53 62.91 6.60
N GLU A 264 -20.40 62.01 6.14
CA GLU A 264 -21.87 62.18 6.26
C GLU A 264 -22.41 61.72 7.64
N ARG A 265 -21.69 60.85 8.35
CA ARG A 265 -22.07 60.38 9.70
C ARG A 265 -21.59 61.25 10.87
N LEU A 266 -20.66 62.18 10.64
CA LEU A 266 -20.19 63.11 11.67
C LEU A 266 -21.05 64.38 11.77
N ASP A 267 -21.77 64.77 10.71
CA ASP A 267 -22.75 65.87 10.77
C ASP A 267 -24.10 65.45 11.38
N GLY A 268 -24.46 64.15 11.33
CA GLY A 268 -25.75 63.65 11.82
C GLY A 268 -25.81 63.28 13.32
N ARG A 269 -24.68 63.30 14.04
CA ARG A 269 -24.62 62.84 15.45
C ARG A 269 -24.32 63.94 16.48
N ALA A 270 -24.10 65.18 16.05
CA ALA A 270 -23.87 66.31 16.94
C ALA A 270 -25.15 66.97 17.49
N SER A 271 -26.35 66.49 17.12
CA SER A 271 -27.62 67.19 17.38
C SER A 271 -28.64 66.46 18.27
N LEU A 272 -28.29 65.34 18.92
CA LEU A 272 -29.28 64.53 19.66
C LEU A 272 -28.95 64.16 21.11
N TRP A 273 -28.13 64.93 21.82
CA TRP A 273 -28.09 64.89 23.30
C TRP A 273 -27.95 66.29 23.91
N THR A 274 -29.01 67.10 23.77
CA THR A 274 -29.30 68.21 24.69
C THR A 274 -30.80 68.33 24.88
N ARG A 275 -31.32 67.63 25.90
CA ARG A 275 -32.41 67.96 26.84
C ARG A 275 -33.10 66.70 27.34
#